data_AF-A0A6M0K169-F1
#
_entry.id   AF-A0A6M0K169-F1
#
_cell.length_a   1.000
_cell.length_b   1.000
_cell.length_c   1.000
_cell.angle_alpha   90.00
_cell.angle_beta   90.00
_cell.angle_gamma   90.00
#
_symmetry.space_group_name_H-M   'P 1'
#
loop_
_entity.id
_entity.type
_entity.pdbx_description
1 polymer ?
#
loop_
_entity_poly.entity_id
_entity_poly.type
_entity_poly.pdbx_seq_one_letter_code
_entity_poly.pdbx_strand_id
1 'polypeptide(L)'
;MGRFLSLDPVGFDEANLQSFNKYAYANNNPYRFVDPDGANAVTAFGGLLTESYNFVTGNGFNGAAILGALKDGYNGEGKGFASSAAEDVLSFGGGALGAASKLHQLAKAGKAAKNIPVSRARYGEAADHISDAQRAGHPDVLTIARPGAPANRNASIGGLPRVPGKQLDEYPPAMFKEGGAGASVRPINPRDNMGAGACIGNACRALPDGARVKIKVVD
;
A
#
# COMPACT_ATOMS: atom_id res chain seq x y z
N MET A 1 -16.73 -22.66 -20.08
CA MET A 1 -15.56 -23.51 -20.39
C MET A 1 -14.53 -22.63 -21.08
N GLY A 2 -13.35 -22.41 -20.50
CA GLY A 2 -12.30 -21.56 -21.09
C GLY A 2 -11.33 -22.35 -21.97
N ARG A 3 -11.61 -22.43 -23.26
CA ARG A 3 -10.80 -23.14 -24.27
C ARG A 3 -10.96 -22.45 -25.62
N PHE A 4 -10.01 -22.63 -26.53
CA PHE A 4 -10.15 -22.10 -27.88
C PHE A 4 -11.25 -22.83 -28.66
N LEU A 5 -11.93 -22.07 -29.52
CA LEU A 5 -13.01 -22.58 -30.37
C LEU A 5 -12.49 -23.11 -31.71
N SER A 6 -11.24 -22.76 -32.05
CA SER A 6 -10.51 -23.20 -33.23
C SER A 6 -9.14 -23.76 -32.82
N LEU A 7 -8.51 -24.49 -33.74
CA LEU A 7 -7.16 -25.01 -33.56
C LEU A 7 -6.16 -23.85 -33.36
N ASP A 8 -5.35 -23.92 -32.32
CA ASP A 8 -4.24 -22.97 -32.08
C ASP A 8 -3.26 -22.99 -33.28
N PRO A 9 -2.98 -21.83 -33.90
CA PRO A 9 -2.05 -21.72 -35.01
C PRO A 9 -0.59 -22.04 -34.62
N VAL A 10 -0.24 -22.02 -33.34
CA VAL A 10 1.12 -22.33 -32.86
C VAL A 10 1.35 -23.85 -32.81
N GLY A 11 2.56 -24.24 -33.23
CA GLY A 11 3.01 -25.63 -33.22
C GLY A 11 3.27 -26.16 -31.81
N PHE A 12 3.61 -27.44 -31.73
CA PHE A 12 4.12 -28.00 -30.49
C PHE A 12 5.44 -27.32 -30.12
N ASP A 13 5.54 -26.87 -28.88
CA ASP A 13 6.75 -26.32 -28.28
C ASP A 13 7.31 -27.32 -27.26
N GLU A 14 8.54 -27.79 -27.50
CA GLU A 14 9.27 -28.70 -26.62
C GLU A 14 9.49 -28.14 -25.21
N ALA A 15 9.54 -26.81 -25.06
CA ALA A 15 9.68 -26.15 -23.77
C ALA A 15 8.35 -26.05 -23.00
N ASN A 16 7.20 -26.28 -23.67
CA ASN A 16 5.87 -26.23 -23.07
C ASN A 16 5.08 -27.49 -23.41
N LEU A 17 5.16 -28.51 -22.56
CA LEU A 17 4.42 -29.79 -22.69
C LEU A 17 2.90 -29.63 -22.79
N GLN A 18 2.35 -28.49 -22.39
CA GLN A 18 0.91 -28.24 -22.50
C GLN A 18 0.49 -27.74 -23.90
N SER A 19 1.43 -27.31 -24.74
CA SER A 19 1.20 -26.93 -26.15
C SER A 19 0.76 -28.11 -27.03
N PHE A 20 0.89 -29.36 -26.53
CA PHE A 20 0.30 -30.54 -27.18
C PHE A 20 -1.23 -30.43 -27.32
N ASN A 21 -1.90 -29.76 -26.38
CA ASN A 21 -3.33 -29.50 -26.48
C ASN A 21 -3.59 -28.19 -27.21
N LYS A 22 -3.82 -28.27 -28.51
CA LYS A 22 -4.07 -27.13 -29.40
C LYS A 22 -5.40 -26.40 -29.17
N TYR A 23 -6.14 -26.74 -28.12
CA TYR A 23 -7.34 -26.03 -27.69
C TYR A 23 -7.20 -25.44 -26.28
N ALA A 24 -6.04 -25.64 -25.62
CA ALA A 24 -5.82 -25.15 -24.26
C ALA A 24 -5.72 -23.62 -24.25
N TYR A 25 -6.54 -22.97 -23.42
CA TYR A 25 -6.41 -21.55 -23.16
C TYR A 25 -5.49 -21.34 -21.97
N ALA A 26 -4.51 -20.43 -22.10
CA ALA A 26 -3.65 -19.99 -21.00
C ALA A 26 -2.99 -21.15 -20.22
N ASN A 27 -2.47 -22.16 -20.93
CA ASN A 27 -1.87 -23.36 -20.33
C ASN A 27 -2.77 -24.02 -19.26
N ASN A 28 -4.08 -24.08 -19.53
CA ASN A 28 -5.12 -24.59 -18.62
C ASN A 28 -5.09 -23.96 -17.21
N ASN A 29 -4.42 -22.81 -17.03
CA ASN A 29 -4.29 -22.11 -15.77
C ASN A 29 -4.51 -20.60 -15.97
N PRO A 30 -5.77 -20.19 -16.19
CA PRO A 30 -6.13 -18.80 -16.47
C PRO A 30 -5.97 -17.86 -15.26
N TYR A 31 -5.66 -18.39 -14.07
CA TYR A 31 -5.32 -17.57 -12.89
C TYR A 31 -3.87 -17.07 -12.93
N ARG A 32 -3.00 -17.80 -13.62
CA ARG A 32 -1.56 -17.48 -13.70
C ARG A 32 -1.17 -16.94 -15.07
N PHE A 33 -1.80 -17.44 -16.13
CA PHE A 33 -1.48 -17.08 -17.49
C PHE A 33 -2.69 -16.46 -18.19
N VAL A 34 -2.41 -15.61 -19.17
CA VAL A 34 -3.38 -15.06 -20.11
C VAL A 34 -2.83 -15.35 -21.50
N ASP A 35 -3.70 -15.61 -22.46
CA ASP A 35 -3.32 -15.82 -23.86
C ASP A 35 -3.91 -14.67 -24.70
N PRO A 36 -3.16 -13.57 -24.89
CA PRO A 36 -3.70 -12.32 -25.42
C PRO A 36 -3.89 -12.34 -26.93
N ASP A 37 -3.03 -13.06 -27.65
CA ASP A 37 -3.00 -13.17 -29.10
C ASP A 37 -3.66 -14.46 -29.62
N GLY A 38 -4.07 -15.36 -28.72
CA GLY A 38 -4.70 -16.63 -29.04
C GLY A 38 -3.70 -17.68 -29.56
N ALA A 39 -2.42 -17.48 -29.25
CA ALA A 39 -1.28 -18.22 -29.78
C ALA A 39 -0.24 -18.51 -28.68
N ASN A 40 -0.02 -17.61 -27.72
CA ASN A 40 0.97 -17.81 -26.66
C ASN A 40 0.44 -17.42 -25.27
N ALA A 41 0.44 -18.40 -24.35
CA ALA A 41 0.15 -18.16 -22.95
C ALA A 41 1.31 -17.41 -22.25
N VAL A 42 1.07 -16.15 -21.85
CA VAL A 42 2.01 -15.31 -21.09
C VAL A 42 1.59 -15.20 -19.63
N THR A 43 2.53 -14.93 -18.72
CA THR A 43 2.18 -14.73 -17.29
C THR A 43 1.45 -13.40 -17.12
N ALA A 44 0.24 -13.43 -16.56
CA ALA A 44 -0.70 -12.30 -16.51
C ALA A 44 -0.12 -11.01 -15.90
N PHE A 45 0.90 -11.14 -15.03
CA PHE A 45 1.59 -10.03 -14.38
C PHE A 45 3.12 -10.19 -14.37
N GLY A 46 3.65 -11.02 -15.28
CA GLY A 46 5.03 -11.52 -15.24
C GLY A 46 6.10 -10.42 -15.22
N GLY A 47 6.01 -9.45 -16.12
CA GLY A 47 7.00 -8.36 -16.19
C GLY A 47 6.92 -7.42 -14.98
N LEU A 48 5.72 -7.05 -14.54
CA LEU A 48 5.55 -6.12 -13.42
C LEU A 48 5.99 -6.73 -12.07
N LEU A 49 5.64 -7.99 -11.81
CA LEU A 49 6.02 -8.68 -10.56
C LEU A 49 7.51 -8.99 -10.51
N THR A 50 8.10 -9.43 -11.62
CA THR A 50 9.54 -9.75 -11.71
C THR A 50 10.39 -8.50 -11.55
N GLU A 51 10.00 -7.40 -12.19
CA GLU A 51 10.71 -6.13 -12.07
C GLU A 51 10.51 -5.48 -10.69
N SER A 52 9.34 -5.66 -10.06
CA SER A 52 9.13 -5.26 -8.67
C SER A 52 10.03 -6.05 -7.71
N TYR A 53 10.21 -7.35 -7.96
CA TYR A 53 11.11 -8.21 -7.18
C TYR A 53 12.58 -7.86 -7.40
N ASN A 54 13.03 -7.66 -8.65
CA ASN A 54 14.41 -7.28 -8.99
C ASN A 54 14.78 -5.89 -8.46
N PHE A 55 13.84 -4.94 -8.48
CA PHE A 55 14.03 -3.63 -7.85
C PHE A 55 14.18 -3.72 -6.32
N VAL A 56 13.37 -4.55 -5.66
CA VAL A 56 13.43 -4.73 -4.18
C VAL A 56 14.65 -5.54 -3.74
N THR A 57 15.16 -6.44 -4.57
CA THR A 57 16.33 -7.27 -4.29
C THR A 57 17.66 -6.66 -4.75
N GLY A 58 17.63 -5.49 -5.39
CA GLY A 58 18.84 -4.75 -5.81
C GLY A 58 19.45 -5.23 -7.13
N ASN A 59 18.73 -6.03 -7.90
CA ASN A 59 19.17 -6.62 -9.18
C ASN A 59 18.95 -5.71 -10.40
N GLY A 60 18.59 -4.44 -10.19
CA GLY A 60 18.32 -3.46 -11.26
C GLY A 60 16.89 -3.50 -11.80
N PHE A 61 16.58 -2.62 -12.75
CA PHE A 61 15.26 -2.48 -13.39
C PHE A 61 15.41 -2.51 -14.92
N ASN A 62 14.69 -3.42 -15.58
CA ASN A 62 14.66 -3.56 -17.03
C ASN A 62 13.31 -3.10 -17.61
N GLY A 63 13.30 -1.87 -18.13
CA GLY A 63 12.10 -1.25 -18.70
C GLY A 63 11.51 -1.99 -19.92
N ALA A 64 12.30 -2.81 -20.62
CA ALA A 64 11.80 -3.60 -21.75
C ALA A 64 10.84 -4.72 -21.31
N ALA A 65 11.05 -5.28 -20.11
CA ALA A 65 10.19 -6.32 -19.54
C ALA A 65 8.82 -5.78 -19.10
N ILE A 66 8.76 -4.55 -18.59
CA ILE A 66 7.50 -3.85 -18.27
C ILE A 66 6.71 -3.51 -19.54
N LEU A 67 7.38 -3.00 -20.57
CA LEU A 67 6.75 -2.66 -21.85
C LEU A 67 6.17 -3.90 -22.54
N GLY A 68 6.85 -5.05 -22.48
CA GLY A 68 6.30 -6.34 -22.93
C GLY A 68 5.06 -6.75 -22.14
N ALA A 69 5.12 -6.70 -20.80
CA ALA A 69 3.99 -7.06 -19.94
C ALA A 69 2.76 -6.15 -20.08
N LEU A 70 2.93 -4.89 -20.47
CA LEU A 70 1.83 -3.98 -20.75
C LEU A 70 1.27 -4.13 -22.18
N LYS A 71 2.13 -4.53 -23.13
CA LYS A 71 1.75 -4.80 -24.53
C LYS A 71 0.95 -6.10 -24.65
N ASP A 72 1.22 -7.08 -23.81
CA ASP A 72 0.65 -8.43 -23.87
C ASP A 72 -0.63 -8.59 -23.01
N GLY A 73 -1.50 -7.56 -22.94
CA GLY A 73 -2.94 -7.76 -22.73
C GLY A 73 -3.50 -7.68 -21.30
N TYR A 74 -3.72 -6.45 -20.81
CA TYR A 74 -4.82 -6.17 -19.88
C TYR A 74 -5.98 -5.53 -20.66
N ASN A 75 -7.08 -6.28 -20.87
CA ASN A 75 -8.20 -5.86 -21.74
C ASN A 75 -9.46 -5.35 -21.00
N GLY A 76 -9.34 -4.99 -19.71
CA GLY A 76 -10.26 -4.02 -19.11
C GLY A 76 -11.70 -4.44 -18.82
N GLU A 77 -12.04 -5.73 -18.72
CA GLU A 77 -13.37 -6.16 -18.23
C GLU A 77 -13.30 -6.76 -16.83
N GLY A 78 -13.46 -5.90 -15.81
CA GLY A 78 -13.56 -6.32 -14.41
C GLY A 78 -13.96 -5.16 -13.50
N LYS A 79 -15.18 -5.20 -12.96
CA LYS A 79 -15.73 -4.18 -12.05
C LYS A 79 -14.99 -4.21 -10.69
N GLY A 80 -14.35 -3.09 -10.32
CA GLY A 80 -14.07 -2.71 -8.93
C GLY A 80 -12.63 -2.88 -8.43
N PHE A 81 -11.85 -1.77 -8.44
CA PHE A 81 -11.07 -1.21 -7.31
C PHE A 81 -9.98 -0.18 -7.76
N ALA A 82 -9.76 0.10 -9.04
CA ALA A 82 -8.68 1.02 -9.48
C ALA A 82 -9.12 2.15 -10.44
N SER A 83 -10.40 2.51 -10.44
CA SER A 83 -11.07 3.28 -11.50
C SER A 83 -10.81 4.80 -11.53
N SER A 84 -9.58 5.26 -11.29
CA SER A 84 -9.20 6.64 -11.67
C SER A 84 -7.70 6.91 -11.81
N ALA A 85 -6.83 5.94 -11.54
CA ALA A 85 -5.38 6.12 -11.74
C ALA A 85 -4.89 5.64 -13.11
N ALA A 86 -5.59 4.68 -13.73
CA ALA A 86 -5.25 4.17 -15.06
C ALA A 86 -5.69 5.11 -16.20
N GLU A 87 -6.76 5.89 -16.00
CA GLU A 87 -7.22 6.85 -17.01
C GLU A 87 -6.36 8.13 -17.07
N ASP A 88 -5.69 8.50 -15.98
CA ASP A 88 -4.84 9.70 -15.90
C ASP A 88 -3.42 9.49 -16.48
N VAL A 89 -3.04 8.23 -16.75
CA VAL A 89 -1.80 7.87 -17.47
C VAL A 89 -1.96 8.06 -18.99
N LEU A 90 -3.20 8.10 -19.48
CA LEU A 90 -3.53 8.17 -20.90
C LEU A 90 -3.70 9.59 -21.46
N SER A 91 -3.68 10.65 -20.64
CA SER A 91 -4.15 11.97 -21.08
C SER A 91 -3.09 13.06 -21.39
N PHE A 92 -1.85 13.01 -20.88
CA PHE A 92 -0.91 14.12 -21.19
C PHE A 92 0.57 13.70 -21.34
N GLY A 93 0.99 13.56 -22.60
CA GLY A 93 2.31 13.84 -23.17
C GLY A 93 3.59 13.46 -22.39
N GLY A 94 4.23 12.35 -22.80
CA GLY A 94 5.69 12.20 -22.68
C GLY A 94 6.19 10.86 -22.15
N GLY A 95 6.31 9.85 -23.03
CA GLY A 95 7.26 8.73 -22.97
C GLY A 95 7.23 7.77 -21.76
N ALA A 96 7.57 6.49 -21.99
CA ALA A 96 7.61 5.43 -20.95
C ALA A 96 8.55 5.75 -19.76
N LEU A 97 9.55 6.61 -19.95
CA LEU A 97 10.40 7.14 -18.87
C LEU A 97 9.59 7.98 -17.85
N GLY A 98 8.52 8.66 -18.31
CA GLY A 98 7.56 9.40 -17.50
C GLY A 98 6.68 8.47 -16.65
N ALA A 99 6.25 7.34 -17.20
CA ALA A 99 5.45 6.36 -16.45
C ALA A 99 6.27 5.65 -15.36
N ALA A 100 7.52 5.24 -15.65
CA ALA A 100 8.42 4.63 -14.67
C ALA A 100 8.88 5.62 -13.61
N SER A 101 9.16 6.88 -13.98
CA SER A 101 9.46 7.93 -13.01
C SER A 101 8.23 8.35 -12.19
N LYS A 102 7.01 8.25 -12.75
CA LYS A 102 5.75 8.49 -12.02
C LYS A 102 5.32 7.30 -11.17
N LEU A 103 5.64 6.05 -11.53
CA LEU A 103 5.55 4.86 -10.67
C LEU A 103 6.61 4.89 -9.57
N HIS A 104 7.83 5.31 -9.88
CA HIS A 104 8.86 5.59 -8.89
C HIS A 104 8.45 6.77 -8.00
N GLN A 105 7.81 7.81 -8.54
CA GLN A 105 7.22 8.91 -7.76
C GLN A 105 5.96 8.50 -7.02
N LEU A 106 5.17 7.52 -7.47
CA LEU A 106 4.00 6.96 -6.77
C LEU A 106 4.44 5.98 -5.68
N ALA A 107 5.53 5.25 -5.89
CA ALA A 107 6.25 4.53 -4.84
C ALA A 107 6.97 5.50 -3.88
N LYS A 108 7.42 6.67 -4.38
CA LYS A 108 7.96 7.79 -3.59
C LYS A 108 6.86 8.61 -2.91
N ALA A 109 5.62 8.60 -3.42
CA ALA A 109 4.44 9.27 -2.87
C ALA A 109 3.72 8.35 -1.87
N GLY A 110 3.78 7.03 -2.09
CA GLY A 110 3.66 6.00 -1.05
C GLY A 110 4.81 6.04 -0.02
N LYS A 111 5.79 6.92 -0.23
CA LYS A 111 6.87 7.30 0.70
C LYS A 111 6.73 8.75 1.19
N ALA A 112 5.88 9.59 0.60
CA ALA A 112 5.70 10.98 1.02
C ALA A 112 4.59 11.01 2.08
N ALA A 113 4.99 10.68 3.29
CA ALA A 113 4.10 10.74 4.43
C ALA A 113 3.65 12.19 4.65
N LYS A 114 2.33 12.43 4.72
CA LYS A 114 1.81 13.77 5.07
C LYS A 114 2.35 14.14 6.44
N ASN A 115 3.11 15.23 6.53
CA ASN A 115 3.60 15.72 7.80
C ASN A 115 2.43 16.27 8.63
N ILE A 116 2.29 15.76 9.85
CA ILE A 116 1.33 16.23 10.85
C ILE A 116 2.15 16.87 11.97
N PRO A 117 2.26 18.21 11.99
CA PRO A 117 2.96 18.91 13.05
C PRO A 117 2.10 18.93 14.32
N VAL A 118 2.62 18.35 15.39
CA VAL A 118 2.02 18.37 16.73
C VAL A 118 2.80 19.39 17.55
N SER A 119 2.18 20.54 17.84
CA SER A 119 2.86 21.62 18.56
C SER A 119 2.94 21.30 20.06
N ARG A 120 4.16 21.31 20.60
CA ARG A 120 4.42 21.16 22.04
C ARG A 120 3.78 22.30 22.84
N ALA A 121 3.82 23.52 22.33
CA ALA A 121 3.15 24.66 22.95
C ALA A 121 1.62 24.50 23.06
N ARG A 122 0.97 23.78 22.12
CA ARG A 122 -0.48 23.56 22.12
C ARG A 122 -0.93 22.30 22.85
N TYR A 123 -0.09 21.26 22.86
CA TYR A 123 -0.48 19.91 23.28
C TYR A 123 0.43 19.29 24.34
N GLY A 124 1.31 20.09 24.97
CA GLY A 124 2.01 19.79 26.23
C GLY A 124 2.35 18.31 26.45
N GLU A 125 1.63 17.68 27.39
CA GLU A 125 1.89 16.30 27.84
C GLU A 125 1.79 15.26 26.69
N ALA A 126 0.90 15.48 25.71
CA ALA A 126 0.74 14.60 24.56
C ALA A 126 1.92 14.70 23.58
N ALA A 127 2.41 15.92 23.32
CA ALA A 127 3.57 16.14 22.47
C ALA A 127 4.84 15.51 23.07
N ASP A 128 5.01 15.61 24.40
CA ASP A 128 6.13 14.99 25.09
C ASP A 128 6.03 13.46 25.07
N HIS A 129 4.83 12.88 25.23
CA HIS A 129 4.64 11.45 25.08
C HIS A 129 4.99 10.95 23.68
N ILE A 130 4.55 11.64 22.63
CA ILE A 130 4.91 11.30 21.23
C ILE A 130 6.43 11.35 21.05
N SER A 131 7.09 12.40 21.53
CA SER A 131 8.55 12.56 21.39
C SER A 131 9.33 11.47 22.13
N ASP A 132 8.87 11.08 23.31
CA ASP A 132 9.48 10.02 24.12
C ASP A 132 9.28 8.64 23.50
N ALA A 133 8.07 8.35 23.02
CA ALA A 133 7.77 7.08 22.35
C ALA A 133 8.61 6.92 21.07
N GLN A 134 8.74 7.97 20.26
CA GLN A 134 9.60 7.96 19.07
C GLN A 134 11.07 7.73 19.42
N ARG A 135 11.56 8.38 20.49
CA ARG A 135 12.93 8.16 21.01
C ARG A 135 13.14 6.74 21.53
N ALA A 136 12.10 6.10 22.07
CA ALA A 136 12.10 4.72 22.50
C ALA A 136 12.02 3.69 21.34
N GLY A 137 11.95 4.16 20.09
CA GLY A 137 11.97 3.30 18.90
C GLY A 137 10.60 3.09 18.22
N HIS A 138 9.54 3.75 18.70
CA HIS A 138 8.27 3.74 17.97
C HIS A 138 8.37 4.52 16.65
N PRO A 139 7.70 4.06 15.58
CA PRO A 139 7.80 4.69 14.27
C PRO A 139 7.19 6.09 14.26
N ASP A 140 7.83 7.03 13.56
CA ASP A 140 7.32 8.39 13.33
C ASP A 140 6.45 8.49 12.07
N VAL A 141 6.58 7.53 11.15
CA VAL A 141 5.75 7.35 9.97
C VAL A 141 4.77 6.21 10.18
N LEU A 142 3.48 6.53 10.14
CA LEU A 142 2.38 5.63 10.45
C LEU A 142 1.45 5.44 9.26
N THR A 143 0.82 4.28 9.19
CA THR A 143 -0.08 3.88 8.10
C THR A 143 -1.52 3.88 8.60
N ILE A 144 -2.40 4.67 7.98
CA ILE A 144 -3.80 4.78 8.42
C ILE A 144 -4.53 3.45 8.20
N ALA A 145 -5.13 2.90 9.25
CA ALA A 145 -5.87 1.63 9.24
C ALA A 145 -7.07 1.70 10.20
N ARG A 146 -8.05 2.55 9.87
CA ARG A 146 -9.17 2.87 10.78
C ARG A 146 -10.02 1.67 11.23
N PRO A 147 -10.31 0.66 10.38
CA PRO A 147 -11.12 -0.49 10.81
C PRO A 147 -10.52 -1.28 11.99
N GLY A 148 -9.19 -1.27 12.14
CA GLY A 148 -8.49 -1.95 13.23
C GLY A 148 -8.50 -1.20 14.58
N ALA A 149 -8.98 0.05 14.62
CA ALA A 149 -8.84 0.90 15.79
C ALA A 149 -9.46 0.33 17.08
N PRO A 150 -10.66 -0.29 17.08
CA PRO A 150 -11.22 -0.89 18.29
C PRO A 150 -10.34 -2.01 18.86
N ALA A 151 -9.81 -2.87 17.98
CA ALA A 151 -8.93 -3.97 18.38
C ALA A 151 -7.59 -3.44 18.93
N ASN A 152 -7.02 -2.43 18.26
CA ASN A 152 -5.78 -1.79 18.70
C ASN A 152 -5.94 -1.15 20.09
N ARG A 153 -7.01 -0.38 20.34
CA ARG A 153 -7.26 0.20 21.68
C ARG A 153 -7.38 -0.85 22.77
N ASN A 154 -8.05 -1.96 22.46
CA ASN A 154 -8.17 -3.05 23.43
C ASN A 154 -6.81 -3.68 23.72
N ALA A 155 -5.95 -3.85 22.71
CA ALA A 155 -4.61 -4.42 22.86
C ALA A 155 -3.60 -3.50 23.56
N SER A 156 -3.74 -2.18 23.44
CA SER A 156 -2.88 -1.19 24.09
C SER A 156 -3.32 -0.87 25.52
N ILE A 157 -4.56 -0.39 25.70
CA ILE A 157 -5.05 0.19 26.96
C ILE A 157 -6.17 -0.61 27.61
N GLY A 158 -6.78 -1.59 26.92
CA GLY A 158 -7.97 -2.31 27.39
C GLY A 158 -7.78 -3.04 28.72
N GLY A 159 -6.55 -3.50 29.02
CA GLY A 159 -6.20 -4.17 30.27
C GLY A 159 -5.60 -3.28 31.36
N LEU A 160 -5.40 -1.98 31.10
CA LEU A 160 -4.70 -1.09 32.03
C LEU A 160 -5.67 -0.42 33.02
N PRO A 161 -5.26 -0.23 34.29
CA PRO A 161 -6.09 0.46 35.26
C PRO A 161 -6.31 1.92 34.84
N ARG A 162 -7.53 2.41 35.06
CA ARG A 162 -7.85 3.82 34.82
C ARG A 162 -7.18 4.69 35.89
N VAL A 163 -6.55 5.77 35.46
CA VAL A 163 -5.96 6.76 36.37
C VAL A 163 -6.96 7.91 36.56
N PRO A 164 -7.42 8.20 37.80
CA PRO A 164 -8.35 9.28 38.05
C PRO A 164 -7.85 10.64 37.53
N GLY A 165 -8.71 11.37 36.82
CA GLY A 165 -8.39 12.70 36.28
C GLY A 165 -7.43 12.73 35.08
N LYS A 166 -6.98 11.57 34.60
CA LYS A 166 -6.08 11.44 33.44
C LYS A 166 -6.69 10.55 32.36
N GLN A 167 -6.23 10.70 31.13
CA GLN A 167 -6.54 9.78 30.03
C GLN A 167 -5.30 8.99 29.67
N LEU A 168 -5.47 7.70 29.34
CA LEU A 168 -4.40 6.88 28.80
C LEU A 168 -4.22 7.25 27.32
N ASP A 169 -3.11 7.92 27.02
CA ASP A 169 -2.69 8.18 25.65
C ASP A 169 -1.82 7.03 25.15
N GLU A 170 -1.88 6.77 23.85
CA GLU A 170 -1.28 5.61 23.19
C GLU A 170 -0.49 6.07 21.95
N TYR A 171 0.78 5.66 21.88
CA TYR A 171 1.63 5.89 20.71
C TYR A 171 2.32 4.60 20.26
N PRO A 172 2.12 4.14 19.02
CA PRO A 172 1.32 4.76 17.96
C PRO A 172 -0.21 4.73 18.23
N PRO A 173 -0.98 5.75 17.80
CA PRO A 173 -2.42 5.80 18.04
C PRO A 173 -3.16 4.63 17.37
N ALA A 174 -4.26 4.16 17.98
CA ALA A 174 -4.97 2.97 17.50
C ALA A 174 -5.51 3.04 16.06
N MET A 175 -5.73 4.24 15.50
CA MET A 175 -6.19 4.40 14.11
C MET A 175 -5.13 4.06 13.05
N PHE A 176 -3.90 3.77 13.48
CA PHE A 176 -2.80 3.37 12.62
C PHE A 176 -2.51 1.87 12.73
N LYS A 177 -1.93 1.31 11.67
CA LYS A 177 -1.53 -0.11 11.59
C LYS A 177 -0.49 -0.47 12.66
N GLU A 178 0.39 0.47 12.99
CA GLU A 178 1.48 0.31 13.94
C GLU A 178 1.02 0.48 15.40
N GLY A 179 -0.25 0.85 15.64
CA GLY A 179 -0.82 0.94 16.97
C GLY A 179 -1.21 -0.43 17.56
N GLY A 180 -1.68 -0.43 18.80
CA GLY A 180 -2.15 -1.62 19.50
C GLY A 180 -1.09 -2.26 20.38
N ALA A 181 -0.88 -3.58 20.26
CA ALA A 181 0.03 -4.32 21.12
C ALA A 181 1.45 -3.74 21.05
N GLY A 182 2.03 -3.43 22.21
CA GLY A 182 3.35 -2.82 22.31
C GLY A 182 3.39 -1.31 22.10
N ALA A 183 2.25 -0.63 21.92
CA ALA A 183 2.22 0.84 21.94
C ALA A 183 2.67 1.37 23.32
N SER A 184 3.41 2.47 23.32
CA SER A 184 3.72 3.24 24.52
C SER A 184 2.42 3.84 25.07
N VAL A 185 2.15 3.64 26.35
CA VAL A 185 0.98 4.18 27.03
C VAL A 185 1.40 5.11 28.16
N ARG A 186 0.82 6.30 28.22
CA ARG A 186 1.07 7.28 29.29
C ARG A 186 -0.23 7.92 29.78
N PRO A 187 -0.47 7.97 31.10
CA PRO A 187 -1.54 8.79 31.66
C PRO A 187 -1.20 10.28 31.49
N ILE A 188 -2.01 11.00 30.73
CA ILE A 188 -1.81 12.44 30.46
C ILE A 188 -3.08 13.27 30.69
N ASN A 189 -2.94 14.59 30.71
CA ASN A 189 -4.04 15.53 30.84
C ASN A 189 -5.09 15.31 29.73
N PRO A 190 -6.38 15.17 30.06
CA PRO A 190 -7.44 14.96 29.08
C PRO A 190 -7.50 16.05 27.99
N ARG A 191 -7.25 17.31 28.34
CA ARG A 191 -7.29 18.43 27.40
C ARG A 191 -6.25 18.29 26.30
N ASP A 192 -5.01 17.97 26.69
CA ASP A 192 -3.89 17.81 25.76
C ASP A 192 -4.11 16.59 24.87
N ASN A 193 -4.55 15.47 25.45
CA ASN A 193 -4.83 14.23 24.73
C ASN A 193 -5.92 14.41 23.67
N MET A 194 -7.07 14.97 24.06
CA MET A 194 -8.19 15.19 23.13
C MET A 194 -7.82 16.21 22.05
N GLY A 195 -7.04 17.25 22.41
CA GLY A 195 -6.55 18.26 21.47
C GLY A 195 -5.60 17.67 20.42
N ALA A 196 -4.62 16.87 20.85
CA ALA A 196 -3.70 16.18 19.96
C ALA A 196 -4.42 15.15 19.07
N GLY A 197 -5.31 14.35 19.66
CA GLY A 197 -6.14 13.38 18.94
C GLY A 197 -7.03 14.03 17.88
N ALA A 198 -7.66 15.16 18.19
CA ALA A 198 -8.45 15.92 17.22
C ALA A 198 -7.58 16.53 16.11
N CYS A 199 -6.39 17.04 16.43
CA CYS A 199 -5.42 17.55 15.46
C CYS A 199 -5.01 16.48 14.45
N ILE A 200 -4.55 15.32 14.95
CA ILE A 200 -4.12 14.19 14.12
C ILE A 200 -5.31 13.64 13.32
N GLY A 201 -6.46 13.44 13.97
CA GLY A 201 -7.68 12.94 13.33
C GLY A 201 -8.17 13.84 12.20
N ASN A 202 -8.23 15.17 12.43
CA ASN A 202 -8.60 16.14 11.40
C ASN A 202 -7.59 16.18 10.26
N ALA A 203 -6.28 16.12 10.56
CA ALA A 203 -5.25 16.07 9.54
C ALA A 203 -5.34 14.80 8.68
N CYS A 204 -5.80 13.68 9.26
CA CYS A 204 -6.00 12.42 8.57
C CYS A 204 -7.37 12.29 7.87
N ARG A 205 -8.35 13.17 8.14
CA ARG A 205 -9.75 12.99 7.69
C ARG A 205 -9.91 12.85 6.18
N ALA A 206 -9.14 13.61 5.41
CA ALA A 206 -9.16 13.58 3.95
C ALA A 206 -8.28 12.48 3.32
N LEU A 207 -7.55 11.70 4.14
CA LEU A 207 -6.66 10.66 3.67
C LEU A 207 -7.34 9.30 3.66
N PRO A 208 -7.20 8.48 2.61
CA PRO A 208 -7.75 7.13 2.58
C PRO A 208 -7.02 6.21 3.57
N ASP A 209 -7.64 5.07 3.92
CA ASP A 209 -6.91 3.98 4.58
C ASP A 209 -5.76 3.51 3.68
N GLY A 210 -4.64 3.09 4.28
CA GLY A 210 -3.38 2.78 3.59
C GLY A 210 -2.48 3.99 3.34
N ALA A 211 -2.98 5.23 3.47
CA ALA A 211 -2.15 6.41 3.38
C ALA A 211 -1.16 6.51 4.56
N ARG A 212 0.03 7.06 4.30
CA ARG A 212 1.07 7.23 5.30
C ARG A 212 1.14 8.67 5.78
N VAL A 213 1.34 8.85 7.08
CA VAL A 213 1.49 10.16 7.72
C VAL A 213 2.71 10.16 8.62
N LYS A 214 3.41 11.28 8.68
CA LYS A 214 4.56 11.46 9.57
C LYS A 214 4.16 12.39 10.69
N ILE A 215 4.10 11.86 11.92
CA ILE A 215 3.82 12.68 13.09
C ILE A 215 5.14 13.28 13.57
N LYS A 216 5.21 14.60 13.59
CA LYS A 216 6.41 15.32 14.05
C LYS A 216 6.02 16.31 15.14
N VAL A 217 6.68 16.21 16.28
CA VAL A 217 6.57 17.23 17.33
C VAL A 217 7.31 18.49 16.89
N VAL A 218 6.67 19.64 17.04
CA VAL A 218 7.24 20.96 16.72
C VAL A 218 7.15 21.87 17.93
N ASP A 219 8.14 22.75 18.10
CA ASP A 219 8.20 23.74 19.18
C ASP A 219 7.39 25.00 18.83
#